data_AF-A0A1J5L750-F1
#
_entry.id   AF-A0A1J5L750-F1
#
_cell.length_a   1.000
_cell.length_b   1.000
_cell.length_c   1.000
_cell.angle_alpha   90.00
_cell.angle_beta   90.00
_cell.angle_gamma   90.00
#
_symmetry.space_group_name_H-M   'P 1'
#
loop_
_entity.id
_entity.type
_entity.pdbx_description
1 polymer ?
#
loop_
_entity_poly.entity_id
_entity_poly.type
_entity_poly.pdbx_seq_one_letter_code
_entity_poly.pdbx_strand_id
1 'polypeptide(L)'
;MGLFSGFWSMLFTNQQNVVRDTVEVFRENAEKSAVRAHDLQGAALAQFAAEFANAEKGGFDRFMDGVNRLPRPMLALGTLGLMVSAMFDPLWFAARMQGIALVPEPLWWLLGIVVSFYFGARSQAKTQAFQEGIARSLSRVPQVVSSIERLNTATQAPTDASDEAPDEASGAGSDNPALAEWRRSSGA
;
A
#
# COMPACT_ATOMS: atom_id res chain seq x y z
N MET A 1 18.00 29.81 -61.90
CA MET A 1 17.10 29.75 -60.73
C MET A 1 17.42 28.48 -59.93
N GLY A 2 18.19 28.54 -58.82
CA GLY A 2 18.26 27.38 -57.92
C GLY A 2 19.52 27.17 -57.05
N LEU A 3 20.68 27.73 -57.40
CA LEU A 3 21.91 27.46 -56.62
C LEU A 3 22.15 28.47 -55.49
N PHE A 4 21.81 29.75 -55.71
CA PHE A 4 21.95 30.78 -54.68
C PHE A 4 20.95 30.64 -53.53
N SER A 5 19.74 30.10 -53.79
CA SER A 5 18.74 29.86 -52.74
C SER A 5 19.10 28.69 -51.83
N GLY A 6 19.76 27.65 -52.35
CA GLY A 6 20.23 26.52 -51.55
C GLY A 6 21.42 26.86 -50.65
N PHE A 7 22.31 27.76 -51.10
CA PHE A 7 23.43 28.23 -50.29
C PHE A 7 22.96 29.15 -49.14
N TRP A 8 21.96 30.00 -49.41
CA TRP A 8 21.33 30.83 -48.38
C TRP A 8 20.49 29.99 -47.41
N SER A 9 19.76 28.96 -47.85
CA SER A 9 19.04 28.11 -46.89
C SER A 9 19.99 27.32 -46.00
N MET A 10 21.11 26.82 -46.53
CA MET A 10 22.07 26.04 -45.74
C MET A 10 22.81 26.88 -44.68
N LEU A 11 23.14 28.14 -45.00
CA LEU A 11 23.75 29.09 -44.05
C LEU A 11 22.77 29.57 -42.97
N PHE A 12 21.48 29.73 -43.30
CA PHE A 12 20.49 30.29 -42.38
C PHE A 12 19.71 29.23 -41.58
N THR A 13 19.61 27.99 -42.07
CA THR A 13 19.08 26.85 -41.29
C THR A 13 20.02 26.47 -40.15
N ASN A 14 21.34 26.56 -40.36
CA ASN A 14 22.30 26.25 -39.31
C ASN A 14 22.34 27.34 -38.21
N GLN A 15 22.07 28.61 -38.56
CA GLN A 15 22.05 29.70 -37.58
C GLN A 15 20.85 29.67 -36.63
N GLN A 16 19.68 29.18 -37.05
CA GLN A 16 18.52 29.10 -36.14
C GLN A 16 18.76 28.12 -34.97
N ASN A 17 19.53 27.06 -35.20
CA ASN A 17 19.98 26.17 -34.13
C ASN A 17 21.06 26.83 -33.25
N VAL A 18 22.00 27.57 -33.84
CA VAL A 18 23.06 28.26 -33.07
C VAL A 18 22.51 29.39 -32.19
N VAL A 19 21.48 30.13 -32.64
CA VAL A 19 20.83 31.16 -31.82
C VAL A 19 20.03 30.53 -30.68
N ARG A 20 19.34 29.40 -30.93
CA ARG A 20 18.70 28.61 -29.88
C ARG A 20 19.71 28.08 -28.87
N ASP A 21 20.81 27.50 -29.33
CA ASP A 21 21.89 26.97 -28.48
C ASP A 21 22.58 28.08 -27.68
N THR A 22 22.72 29.28 -28.24
CA THR A 22 23.32 30.44 -27.53
C THR A 22 22.35 31.08 -26.53
N VAL A 23 21.05 31.11 -26.81
CA VAL A 23 20.04 31.62 -25.86
C VAL A 23 19.80 30.62 -24.71
N GLU A 24 19.89 29.31 -24.98
CA GLU A 24 19.87 28.26 -23.94
C GLU A 24 21.06 28.36 -22.96
N VAL A 25 22.17 29.03 -23.34
CA VAL A 25 23.32 29.32 -22.46
C VAL A 25 23.04 30.49 -21.49
N PHE A 26 22.16 31.43 -21.85
CA PHE A 26 21.81 32.59 -21.01
C PHE A 26 20.48 32.46 -20.27
N ARG A 27 19.61 31.53 -20.68
CA ARG A 27 18.31 31.28 -20.05
C ARG A 27 17.99 29.80 -20.13
N GLU A 28 17.93 29.15 -18.97
CA GLU A 28 17.63 27.73 -18.87
C GLU A 28 16.31 27.40 -19.57
N ASN A 29 16.35 26.40 -20.45
CA ASN A 29 15.17 25.94 -21.16
C ASN A 29 14.20 25.31 -20.14
N ALA A 30 13.08 25.98 -19.89
CA ALA A 30 12.12 25.63 -18.82
C ALA A 30 11.63 24.18 -18.91
N GLU A 31 11.48 23.64 -20.13
CA GLU A 31 11.11 22.25 -20.38
C GLU A 31 12.21 21.27 -19.92
N LYS A 32 13.48 21.55 -20.26
CA LYS A 32 14.63 20.72 -19.85
C LYS A 32 14.86 20.80 -18.33
N SER A 33 14.51 21.93 -17.71
CA SER A 33 14.52 22.08 -16.26
C SER A 33 13.41 21.25 -15.60
N ALA A 34 12.19 21.30 -16.14
CA ALA A 34 11.05 20.54 -15.65
C ALA A 34 11.25 19.03 -15.77
N VAL A 35 11.82 18.54 -16.89
CA VAL A 35 12.16 17.12 -17.07
C VAL A 35 13.19 16.67 -16.05
N ARG A 36 14.28 17.44 -15.86
CA ARG A 36 15.30 17.11 -14.85
C ARG A 36 14.74 17.12 -13.42
N ALA A 37 13.85 18.07 -13.10
CA ALA A 37 13.19 18.13 -11.81
C ALA A 37 12.28 16.91 -11.58
N HIS A 38 11.52 16.51 -12.60
CA HIS A 38 10.67 15.31 -12.55
C HIS A 38 11.50 14.04 -12.41
N ASP A 39 12.62 13.92 -13.13
CA ASP A 39 13.53 12.78 -13.04
C ASP A 39 14.19 12.68 -11.67
N LEU A 40 14.64 13.81 -11.11
CA LEU A 40 15.16 13.88 -9.74
C LEU A 40 14.09 13.49 -8.71
N GLN A 41 12.86 13.95 -8.90
CA GLN A 41 11.76 13.63 -7.99
C GLN A 41 11.35 12.16 -8.09
N GLY A 42 11.31 11.59 -9.29
CA GLY A 42 11.06 10.16 -9.53
C GLY A 42 12.18 9.28 -8.95
N ALA A 43 13.44 9.66 -9.14
CA ALA A 43 14.58 8.97 -8.57
C ALA A 43 14.57 9.02 -7.03
N ALA A 44 14.26 10.18 -6.44
CA ALA A 44 14.13 10.33 -4.99
C ALA A 44 13.00 9.46 -4.43
N LEU A 45 11.84 9.41 -5.09
CA LEU A 45 10.74 8.55 -4.68
C LEU A 45 11.06 7.06 -4.83
N ALA A 46 11.77 6.67 -5.89
CA ALA A 46 12.21 5.29 -6.10
C ALA A 46 13.24 4.85 -5.05
N GLN A 47 14.19 5.72 -4.70
CA GLN A 47 15.14 5.46 -3.62
C GLN A 47 14.43 5.38 -2.27
N PHE A 48 13.53 6.31 -1.95
CA PHE A 48 12.69 6.23 -0.76
C PHE A 48 11.91 4.92 -0.72
N ALA A 49 11.27 4.53 -1.82
CA ALA A 49 10.54 3.27 -1.89
C ALA A 49 11.46 2.05 -1.65
N ALA A 50 12.67 2.04 -2.20
CA ALA A 50 13.63 0.97 -2.01
C ALA A 50 14.17 0.87 -0.58
N GLU A 51 14.42 2.01 0.07
CA GLU A 51 14.89 2.06 1.48
C GLU A 51 13.80 1.61 2.46
N PHE A 52 12.53 1.94 2.20
CA PHE A 52 11.41 1.56 3.06
C PHE A 52 10.78 0.20 2.72
N ALA A 53 11.03 -0.35 1.53
CA ALA A 53 10.52 -1.67 1.13
C ALA A 53 11.16 -2.82 1.93
N ASN A 54 12.42 -2.65 2.37
CA ASN A 54 13.21 -3.72 2.97
C ASN A 54 13.47 -3.52 4.47
N ALA A 55 12.42 -3.30 5.25
CA ALA A 55 12.47 -3.59 6.68
C ALA A 55 12.30 -5.11 6.90
N GLU A 56 13.19 -5.93 6.32
CA GLU A 56 13.20 -7.37 6.59
C GLU A 56 13.60 -7.58 8.06
N LYS A 57 12.59 -7.78 8.90
CA LYS A 57 12.78 -8.20 10.29
C LYS A 57 13.68 -9.42 10.32
N GLY A 58 14.88 -9.27 10.89
CA GLY A 58 15.87 -10.34 11.00
C GLY A 58 15.33 -11.55 11.78
N GLY A 59 15.98 -12.71 11.63
CA GLY A 59 15.54 -13.94 12.31
C GLY A 59 15.45 -13.80 13.83
N PHE A 60 16.36 -13.05 14.45
CA PHE A 60 16.33 -12.73 15.88
C PHE A 60 15.09 -11.91 16.27
N ASP A 61 14.73 -10.92 15.45
CA ASP A 61 13.55 -10.08 15.70
C ASP A 61 12.27 -10.92 15.65
N ARG A 62 12.17 -11.86 14.71
CA ARG A 62 11.04 -12.81 14.63
C ARG A 62 10.98 -13.75 15.83
N PHE A 63 12.13 -14.22 16.32
CA PHE A 63 12.21 -15.05 17.52
C PHE A 63 11.73 -14.28 18.75
N MET A 64 12.24 -13.07 18.97
CA MET A 64 11.83 -12.21 20.08
C MET A 64 10.35 -11.79 19.97
N ASP A 65 9.86 -11.54 18.75
CA ASP A 65 8.43 -11.34 18.48
C ASP A 65 7.60 -12.58 18.88
N GLY A 66 8.12 -13.78 18.64
CA GLY A 66 7.53 -15.04 19.09
C GLY A 66 7.47 -15.13 20.61
N VAL A 67 8.60 -14.92 21.28
CA VAL A 67 8.71 -14.94 22.75
C VAL A 67 7.73 -13.94 23.40
N ASN A 68 7.65 -12.71 22.88
CA ASN A 68 6.72 -11.69 23.39
C ASN A 68 5.25 -11.98 23.08
N ARG A 69 4.95 -12.93 22.18
CA ARG A 69 3.59 -13.40 21.89
C ARG A 69 3.17 -14.60 22.72
N LEU A 70 4.11 -15.33 23.32
CA LEU A 70 3.85 -16.48 24.19
C LEU A 70 3.02 -16.19 25.46
N PRO A 71 3.04 -14.99 26.08
CA PRO A 71 2.29 -14.76 27.31
C PRO A 71 0.79 -15.07 27.19
N ARG A 72 0.17 -14.72 26.06
CA ARG A 72 -1.26 -14.99 25.81
C ARG A 72 -1.60 -16.49 25.76
N PRO A 73 -0.97 -17.31 24.89
CA PRO A 73 -1.23 -18.75 24.88
C PRO A 73 -0.81 -19.42 26.18
N MET A 74 0.28 -18.98 26.84
CA MET A 74 0.69 -19.53 28.13
C MET A 74 -0.35 -19.28 29.23
N LEU A 75 -0.97 -18.09 29.26
CA LEU A 75 -2.07 -17.82 30.20
C LEU A 75 -3.28 -18.72 29.94
N ALA A 76 -3.69 -18.89 28.68
CA ALA A 76 -4.82 -19.75 28.33
C ALA A 76 -4.55 -21.22 28.64
N LEU A 77 -3.36 -21.73 28.28
CA LEU A 77 -2.97 -23.10 28.59
C LEU A 77 -2.76 -23.29 30.10
N GLY A 78 -2.25 -22.27 30.80
CA GLY A 78 -2.09 -22.28 32.24
C GLY A 78 -3.42 -22.36 32.99
N THR A 79 -4.44 -21.59 32.57
CA THR A 79 -5.77 -21.66 33.19
C THR A 79 -6.47 -22.98 32.92
N LEU A 80 -6.36 -23.52 31.70
CA LEU A 80 -6.84 -24.86 31.38
C LEU A 80 -6.11 -25.92 32.20
N GLY A 81 -4.78 -25.81 32.33
CA GLY A 81 -3.96 -26.70 33.15
C GLY A 81 -4.34 -26.66 34.62
N LEU A 82 -4.65 -25.49 35.17
CA LEU A 82 -5.15 -25.35 36.54
C LEU A 82 -6.50 -26.07 36.71
N MET A 83 -7.44 -25.88 35.77
CA MET A 83 -8.74 -26.56 35.81
C MET A 83 -8.57 -28.09 35.76
N VAL A 84 -7.72 -28.59 34.87
CA VAL A 84 -7.41 -30.03 34.76
C VAL A 84 -6.73 -30.53 36.03
N SER A 85 -5.78 -29.78 36.60
CA SER A 85 -5.08 -30.17 37.83
C SER A 85 -6.03 -30.32 39.03
N ALA A 86 -7.04 -29.46 39.11
CA ALA A 86 -8.06 -29.53 40.15
C ALA A 86 -8.91 -30.80 40.05
N MET A 87 -9.14 -31.32 38.84
CA MET A 87 -9.87 -32.58 38.62
C MET A 87 -8.98 -33.82 38.78
N PHE A 88 -7.70 -33.72 38.40
CA PHE A 88 -6.76 -34.84 38.42
C PHE A 88 -6.25 -35.15 39.83
N ASP A 89 -5.84 -34.13 40.59
CA ASP A 89 -5.40 -34.26 41.99
C ASP A 89 -5.90 -33.07 42.83
N PRO A 90 -7.12 -33.17 43.40
CA PRO A 90 -7.73 -32.07 44.13
C PRO A 90 -6.99 -31.73 45.42
N LEU A 91 -6.34 -32.71 46.06
CA LEU A 91 -5.63 -32.49 47.32
C LEU A 91 -4.33 -31.70 47.08
N TRP A 92 -3.59 -32.07 46.03
CA TRP A 92 -2.41 -31.32 45.59
C TRP A 92 -2.75 -29.89 45.19
N PHE A 93 -3.84 -29.70 44.44
CA PHE A 93 -4.32 -28.38 44.04
C PHE A 93 -4.69 -27.52 45.25
N ALA A 94 -5.50 -28.04 46.18
CA ALA A 94 -5.92 -27.32 47.38
C ALA A 94 -4.72 -26.87 48.24
N ALA A 95 -3.70 -27.72 48.38
CA ALA A 95 -2.47 -27.36 49.10
C ALA A 95 -1.73 -26.18 48.47
N ARG A 96 -1.69 -26.06 47.13
CA ARG A 96 -1.10 -24.88 46.46
C ARG A 96 -1.98 -23.63 46.57
N MET A 97 -3.30 -23.79 46.50
CA MET A 97 -4.23 -22.67 46.67
C MET A 97 -4.10 -22.01 48.05
N GLN A 98 -3.75 -22.78 49.09
CA GLN A 98 -3.43 -22.22 50.42
C GLN A 98 -2.25 -21.25 50.37
N GLY A 99 -1.22 -21.55 49.57
CA GLY A 99 -0.08 -20.65 49.38
C GLY A 99 -0.47 -19.36 48.65
N ILE A 100 -1.35 -19.46 47.66
CA ILE A 100 -1.89 -18.29 46.93
C ILE A 100 -2.75 -17.41 47.85
N ALA A 101 -3.53 -18.02 48.75
CA ALA A 101 -4.35 -17.30 49.71
C ALA A 101 -3.54 -16.48 50.74
N LEU A 102 -2.29 -16.85 50.98
CA LEU A 102 -1.37 -16.13 51.87
C LEU A 102 -0.65 -14.96 51.18
N VAL A 103 -0.81 -14.80 49.87
CA VAL A 103 -0.18 -13.70 49.13
C VAL A 103 -0.80 -12.37 49.57
N PRO A 104 0.01 -11.39 50.06
CA PRO A 104 -0.49 -10.09 50.47
C PRO A 104 -1.24 -9.36 49.35
N GLU A 105 -2.34 -8.68 49.70
CA GLU A 105 -3.13 -7.86 48.78
C GLU A 105 -2.29 -6.86 47.94
N PRO A 106 -1.28 -6.15 48.50
CA PRO A 106 -0.44 -5.24 47.72
C PRO A 106 0.30 -5.89 46.55
N LEU A 107 0.65 -7.19 46.65
CA LEU A 107 1.34 -7.89 45.56
C LEU A 107 0.39 -8.19 44.39
N TRP A 108 -0.90 -8.41 44.68
CA TRP A 108 -1.93 -8.54 43.65
C TRP A 108 -2.11 -7.24 42.87
N TRP A 109 -2.11 -6.10 43.58
CA TRP A 109 -2.13 -4.79 42.95
C TRP A 109 -0.92 -4.56 42.04
N LEU A 110 0.28 -4.90 42.52
CA LEU A 110 1.51 -4.76 41.75
C LEU A 110 1.48 -5.63 40.48
N LEU A 111 1.07 -6.90 40.60
CA LEU A 111 0.89 -7.79 39.46
C LEU A 111 -0.08 -7.19 38.43
N GLY A 112 -1.23 -6.69 38.90
CA GLY A 112 -2.23 -6.03 38.06
C GLY A 112 -1.68 -4.83 37.31
N ILE A 113 -0.89 -3.97 37.98
CA ILE A 113 -0.25 -2.80 37.38
C ILE A 113 0.77 -3.22 36.30
N VAL A 114 1.67 -4.16 36.61
CA VAL A 114 2.71 -4.60 35.66
C VAL A 114 2.10 -5.23 34.41
N VAL A 115 1.11 -6.10 34.59
CA VAL A 115 0.40 -6.76 33.48
C VAL A 115 -0.37 -5.72 32.65
N SER A 116 -1.09 -4.81 33.30
CA SER A 116 -1.85 -3.74 32.63
C SER A 116 -0.93 -2.82 31.83
N PHE A 117 0.24 -2.48 32.36
CA PHE A 117 1.22 -1.67 31.66
C PHE A 117 1.77 -2.40 30.42
N TYR A 118 2.20 -3.66 30.56
CA TYR A 118 2.74 -4.46 29.45
C TYR A 118 1.72 -4.62 28.31
N PHE A 119 0.49 -5.04 28.64
CA PHE A 119 -0.53 -5.26 27.63
C PHE A 119 -1.19 -3.97 27.14
N GLY A 120 -1.27 -2.94 27.99
CA GLY A 120 -1.79 -1.62 27.65
C GLY A 120 -0.90 -0.87 26.65
N ALA A 121 0.41 -0.85 26.87
CA ALA A 121 1.34 -0.24 25.90
C ALA A 121 1.34 -0.99 24.55
N ARG A 122 1.26 -2.32 24.57
CA ARG A 122 1.22 -3.12 23.33
C ARG A 122 -0.08 -2.92 22.55
N SER A 123 -1.22 -2.75 23.21
CA SER A 123 -2.48 -2.47 22.51
C SER A 123 -2.51 -1.06 21.92
N GLN A 124 -1.90 -0.08 22.59
CA GLN A 124 -1.75 1.29 22.07
C GLN A 124 -0.95 1.34 20.76
N ALA A 125 0.15 0.61 20.65
CA ALA A 125 0.95 0.55 19.41
C ALA A 125 0.16 0.02 18.22
N LYS A 126 -0.75 -0.96 18.43
CA LYS A 126 -1.61 -1.50 17.37
C LYS A 126 -2.66 -0.47 16.93
N THR A 127 -3.18 0.31 17.86
CA THR A 127 -4.12 1.41 17.56
C THR A 127 -3.47 2.50 16.73
N GLN A 128 -2.21 2.85 17.00
CA GLN A 128 -1.45 3.81 16.20
C GLN A 128 -1.26 3.32 14.75
N ALA A 129 -0.86 2.07 14.57
CA ALA A 129 -0.72 1.48 13.23
C ALA A 129 -2.05 1.46 12.43
N PHE A 130 -3.18 1.29 13.11
CA PHE A 130 -4.51 1.38 12.49
C PHE A 130 -4.85 2.81 12.05
N GLN A 131 -4.52 3.81 12.88
CA GLN A 131 -4.70 5.22 12.53
C GLN A 131 -3.84 5.63 11.33
N GLU A 132 -2.58 5.19 11.27
CA GLU A 132 -1.73 5.38 10.08
C GLU A 132 -2.31 4.73 8.83
N GLY A 133 -2.88 3.53 8.97
CA GLY A 133 -3.58 2.84 7.87
C GLY A 133 -4.78 3.61 7.35
N ILE A 134 -5.60 4.19 8.24
CA ILE A 134 -6.72 5.06 7.86
C ILE A 134 -6.20 6.30 7.14
N ALA A 135 -5.19 6.98 7.67
CA ALA A 135 -4.61 8.17 7.05
C ALA A 135 -4.11 7.89 5.62
N ARG A 136 -3.42 6.75 5.43
CA ARG A 136 -2.93 6.30 4.12
C ARG A 136 -4.06 5.90 3.16
N SER A 137 -5.17 5.39 3.68
CA SER A 137 -6.36 5.11 2.89
C SER A 137 -7.04 6.40 2.44
N LEU A 138 -7.24 7.34 3.37
CA LEU A 138 -7.83 8.65 3.11
C LEU A 138 -7.02 9.47 2.09
N SER A 139 -5.69 9.39 2.11
CA SER A 139 -4.84 10.08 1.12
C SER A 139 -5.00 9.54 -0.31
N ARG A 140 -5.50 8.32 -0.48
CA ARG A 140 -5.75 7.69 -1.79
C ARG A 140 -7.17 7.96 -2.32
N VAL A 141 -8.09 8.43 -1.47
CA VAL A 141 -9.48 8.74 -1.85
C VAL A 141 -9.57 9.73 -3.03
N PRO A 142 -8.81 10.84 -3.09
CA PRO A 142 -8.86 11.77 -4.23
C PRO A 142 -8.42 11.15 -5.56
N GLN A 143 -7.47 10.21 -5.51
CA GLN A 143 -7.01 9.47 -6.70
C GLN A 143 -8.08 8.48 -7.18
N VAL A 144 -8.80 7.84 -6.25
CA VAL A 144 -9.90 6.93 -6.60
C VAL A 144 -11.07 7.72 -7.21
N VAL A 145 -11.44 8.86 -6.63
CA VAL A 145 -12.50 9.74 -7.16
C VAL A 145 -12.17 10.24 -8.57
N SER A 146 -10.96 10.77 -8.79
CA SER A 146 -10.54 11.24 -10.12
C SER A 146 -10.45 10.11 -11.16
N SER A 147 -10.12 8.89 -10.74
CA SER A 147 -10.14 7.71 -11.61
C SER A 147 -11.57 7.33 -12.01
N ILE A 148 -12.53 7.39 -11.07
CA ILE A 148 -13.95 7.14 -11.34
C ILE A 148 -14.53 8.22 -12.26
N GLU A 149 -14.21 9.49 -12.04
CA GLU A 149 -14.64 10.59 -12.91
C GLU A 149 -14.16 10.38 -14.35
N ARG A 150 -12.88 10.03 -14.53
CA ARG A 150 -12.31 9.73 -15.86
C ARG A 150 -13.00 8.56 -16.54
N LEU A 151 -13.36 7.51 -15.79
CA LEU A 151 -14.09 6.36 -16.32
C LEU A 151 -15.52 6.74 -16.73
N ASN A 152 -16.21 7.56 -15.94
CA ASN A 152 -17.54 8.07 -16.28
C ASN A 152 -17.51 8.97 -17.52
N THR A 153 -16.52 9.86 -17.65
CA THR A 153 -16.38 10.71 -18.84
C THR A 153 -16.01 9.92 -20.09
N ALA A 154 -15.19 8.86 -19.95
CA ALA A 154 -14.87 7.96 -21.05
C ALA A 154 -16.08 7.12 -21.50
N THR A 155 -16.97 6.79 -20.56
CA THR A 155 -18.25 6.10 -20.84
C THR A 155 -19.29 7.05 -21.47
N GLN A 156 -19.18 8.36 -21.24
CA GLN A 156 -20.07 9.40 -21.75
C GLN A 156 -19.56 10.10 -23.03
N ALA A 157 -18.49 9.61 -23.66
CA ALA A 157 -18.06 10.13 -24.96
C ALA A 157 -19.21 9.98 -25.99
N PRO A 158 -19.56 11.03 -26.77
CA PRO A 158 -20.77 11.02 -27.58
C PRO A 158 -20.62 10.07 -28.78
N THR A 159 -21.62 9.23 -28.99
CA THR A 159 -21.88 8.47 -30.22
C THR A 159 -22.41 9.37 -31.37
N ASP A 160 -22.28 10.69 -31.25
CA ASP A 160 -22.90 11.61 -32.20
C ASP A 160 -21.93 12.06 -33.30
N ALA A 161 -21.91 11.27 -34.37
CA ALA A 161 -21.83 11.73 -35.75
C ALA A 161 -22.57 10.72 -36.67
N SER A 162 -23.88 10.95 -36.86
CA SER A 162 -24.77 10.76 -38.03
C SER A 162 -24.55 9.55 -38.96
N ASP A 163 -25.53 8.73 -39.37
CA ASP A 163 -26.92 8.99 -39.80
C ASP A 163 -27.73 7.66 -39.84
N GLU A 164 -29.06 7.80 -39.68
CA GLU A 164 -30.19 6.92 -40.06
C GLU A 164 -30.22 5.42 -39.66
N ALA A 165 -31.23 5.06 -38.87
CA ALA A 165 -31.65 3.69 -38.51
C ALA A 165 -32.34 2.95 -39.69
N PRO A 166 -32.43 1.60 -39.71
CA PRO A 166 -33.29 0.87 -38.76
C PRO A 166 -32.71 -0.46 -38.23
N ASP A 167 -33.34 -0.93 -37.15
CA ASP A 167 -33.31 -2.29 -36.57
C ASP A 167 -32.67 -3.38 -37.45
N GLU A 168 -31.59 -4.01 -36.98
CA GLU A 168 -31.43 -5.47 -37.00
C GLU A 168 -30.47 -5.94 -35.89
N ALA A 169 -30.78 -7.12 -35.39
CA ALA A 169 -30.17 -7.82 -34.28
C ALA A 169 -28.64 -7.98 -34.36
N SER A 170 -28.04 -8.00 -33.16
CA SER A 170 -27.00 -8.97 -32.77
C SER A 170 -25.87 -9.26 -33.78
N GLY A 171 -24.70 -8.65 -33.56
CA GLY A 171 -23.44 -9.27 -34.00
C GLY A 171 -22.39 -8.31 -34.53
N ALA A 172 -21.64 -7.68 -33.62
CA ALA A 172 -20.27 -7.26 -33.92
C ALA A 172 -19.40 -7.73 -32.78
N GLY A 173 -18.75 -8.88 -33.01
CA GLY A 173 -17.85 -9.53 -32.08
C GLY A 173 -16.72 -8.57 -31.69
N SER A 174 -16.68 -8.20 -30.41
CA SER A 174 -15.40 -7.97 -29.77
C SER A 174 -14.77 -9.34 -29.54
N ASP A 175 -13.62 -9.58 -30.16
CA ASP A 175 -12.73 -10.71 -29.90
C ASP A 175 -12.21 -10.63 -28.45
N ASN A 176 -13.08 -10.92 -27.49
CA ASN A 176 -12.71 -11.04 -26.10
C ASN A 176 -12.52 -12.54 -25.77
N PRO A 177 -11.27 -13.02 -25.67
CA PRO A 177 -10.98 -14.43 -25.44
C PRO A 177 -11.55 -14.93 -24.11
N ALA A 178 -11.67 -14.07 -23.09
CA ALA A 178 -12.22 -14.44 -21.79
C ALA A 178 -13.74 -14.71 -21.85
N LEU A 179 -14.49 -13.96 -22.68
CA LEU A 179 -15.93 -14.19 -22.88
C LEU A 179 -16.21 -15.46 -23.70
N ALA A 180 -15.29 -15.84 -24.59
CA ALA A 180 -15.35 -17.10 -25.33
C ALA A 180 -15.07 -18.30 -24.40
N GLU A 181 -14.12 -18.16 -23.47
CA GLU A 181 -13.81 -19.16 -22.44
C GLU A 181 -15.00 -19.39 -21.50
N TRP A 182 -15.59 -18.32 -20.98
CA TRP A 182 -16.72 -18.39 -20.05
C TRP A 182 -17.98 -19.00 -20.68
N ARG A 183 -18.26 -18.68 -21.95
CA ARG A 183 -19.37 -19.31 -22.70
C ARG A 183 -19.13 -20.80 -22.92
N ARG A 184 -17.88 -21.23 -23.13
CA ARG A 184 -17.52 -22.65 -23.21
C ARG A 184 -17.66 -23.37 -21.87
N SER A 185 -17.34 -22.73 -20.75
CA SER A 185 -17.43 -23.36 -19.42
C SER A 185 -18.84 -23.41 -18.84
N SER A 186 -19.75 -22.54 -19.28
CA SER A 186 -21.09 -22.40 -18.69
C SER A 186 -22.17 -23.23 -19.41
N GLY A 187 -21.80 -23.99 -20.45
CA GLY A 187 -22.69 -24.79 -21.29
C GLY A 187 -22.54 -26.31 -21.14
N ALA A 188 -21.93 -26.78 -20.05
CA ALA A 188 -21.79 -28.21 -19.72
C ALA A 188 -22.63 -28.57 -18.48
#